data_AF-A0AAE5HSK1-F1
#
_entry.id   AF-A0AAE5HSK1-F1
#
_cell.length_a   1.000
_cell.length_b   1.000
_cell.length_c   1.000
_cell.angle_alpha   90.00
_cell.angle_beta   90.00
_cell.angle_gamma   90.00
#
_symmetry.space_group_name_H-M   'P 1'
#
loop_
_entity.id
_entity.type
_entity.pdbx_description
1 polymer ?
#
loop_
_entity_poly.entity_id
_entity_poly.type
_entity_poly.pdbx_seq_one_letter_code
_entity_poly.pdbx_strand_id
1 'polypeptide(L)'
;MRHKEAAKSVILTLLVLMSIVLTYLMWNFSPDLANLESQDNKKTNQNTIGKANSEPMASVISPYQVVYSNDDKFTGALETRTINRNIVKVLKNQEVEDAHEVYHAHNLFIPELSDNFLVLDFAYDMPLSMYLGQVLNMDAKVSNKYEFNRLLIDAEQKDTAVIYAISSDHHRVMRMTTSIPSNKVNDLVGKIKPNLIPFADIITNRNTIDAATHIFAPEKPQHLKTYRTIFNHISVETMNSILFNDSVVVRSTKSGNTTYNNNTGVATYDSKNELYRYMNLSEDESKSKNMLETIPSTFDFINAHGGFTDDFRLFDTDDESGELTYQMFLNGVPVFNENNLSTIQVAWGEKGIFSYGRSLLKSNITIDSGEEKEKLPGAETVRSNLANNPSIDFKKITNITIGYTMKDREEDDMEVQRNSEYVPQWYVQYDGEWYAYENGGLKS
;
A
#
# COMPACT_ATOMS: atom_id res chain seq x y z
N MET A 1 -36.27 65.16 24.56
CA MET A 1 -35.69 63.87 25.00
C MET A 1 -36.27 62.64 24.29
N ARG A 2 -37.57 62.58 23.90
CA ARG A 2 -38.19 61.42 23.23
C ARG A 2 -37.58 60.97 21.88
N HIS A 3 -36.96 61.85 21.09
CA HIS A 3 -36.39 61.47 19.79
C HIS A 3 -35.04 60.73 19.87
N LYS A 4 -34.29 60.91 20.96
CA LYS A 4 -32.99 60.22 21.16
C LYS A 4 -33.19 58.76 21.59
N GLU A 5 -34.25 58.46 22.33
CA GLU A 5 -34.56 57.09 22.76
C GLU A 5 -35.16 56.25 21.65
N ALA A 6 -36.04 56.82 20.82
CA ALA A 6 -36.56 56.15 19.64
C ALA A 6 -35.45 55.77 18.65
N ALA A 7 -34.49 56.68 18.41
CA ALA A 7 -33.34 56.41 17.54
C ALA A 7 -32.43 55.30 18.09
N LYS A 8 -32.17 55.30 19.41
CA LYS A 8 -31.40 54.22 20.07
C LYS A 8 -32.11 52.88 19.97
N SER A 9 -33.42 52.85 20.17
CA SER A 9 -34.21 51.62 20.09
C SER A 9 -34.23 51.05 18.67
N VAL A 10 -34.37 51.91 17.65
CA VAL A 10 -34.32 51.48 16.24
C VAL A 10 -32.95 50.93 15.86
N ILE A 11 -31.86 51.59 16.28
CA ILE A 11 -30.49 51.12 16.03
C ILE A 11 -30.24 49.78 16.73
N LEU A 12 -30.70 49.62 17.96
CA LEU A 12 -30.53 48.39 18.72
C LEU A 12 -31.28 47.22 18.06
N THR A 13 -32.53 47.42 17.65
CA THR A 13 -33.32 46.39 16.96
C THR A 13 -32.66 45.98 15.64
N LEU A 14 -32.10 46.95 14.91
CA LEU A 14 -31.39 46.69 13.65
C LEU A 14 -30.11 45.87 13.88
N LEU A 15 -29.35 46.18 14.93
CA LEU A 15 -28.16 45.41 15.33
C LEU A 15 -28.50 43.97 15.73
N VAL A 16 -29.60 43.78 16.48
CA VAL A 16 -30.05 42.44 16.88
C VAL A 16 -30.48 41.62 15.65
N LEU A 17 -31.24 42.22 14.74
CA LEU A 17 -31.63 41.55 13.49
C LEU A 17 -30.41 41.20 12.62
N MET A 18 -29.43 42.10 12.54
CA MET A 18 -28.20 41.85 11.78
C MET A 18 -27.37 40.73 12.41
N SER A 19 -27.32 40.64 13.74
CA SER A 19 -26.67 39.55 14.47
C SER A 19 -27.33 38.20 14.20
N ILE A 20 -28.68 38.16 14.17
CA ILE A 20 -29.42 36.93 13.88
C ILE A 20 -29.16 36.49 12.43
N VAL A 21 -29.13 37.42 11.48
CA VAL A 21 -28.81 37.13 10.07
C VAL A 21 -27.37 36.64 9.93
N LEU A 22 -26.39 37.28 10.57
CA LEU A 22 -25.00 36.82 10.57
C LEU A 22 -24.85 35.42 11.18
N THR A 23 -25.57 35.16 12.27
CA THR A 23 -25.54 33.85 12.94
C THR A 23 -26.15 32.78 12.04
N TYR A 24 -27.26 33.08 11.36
CA TYR A 24 -27.87 32.18 10.38
C TYR A 24 -26.95 31.94 9.17
N LEU A 25 -26.29 32.99 8.66
CA LEU A 25 -25.31 32.87 7.58
C LEU A 25 -24.13 32.00 8.00
N MET A 26 -23.61 32.14 9.22
CA MET A 26 -22.54 31.29 9.77
C MET A 26 -22.97 29.83 9.92
N TRP A 27 -24.20 29.57 10.37
CA TRP A 27 -24.69 28.21 10.59
C TRP A 27 -24.99 27.47 9.28
N ASN A 28 -25.32 28.21 8.22
CA ASN A 28 -25.54 27.67 6.88
C ASN A 28 -24.31 27.84 5.96
N PHE A 29 -23.16 28.24 6.51
CA PHE A 29 -21.89 28.32 5.80
C PHE A 29 -21.19 26.96 5.86
N SER A 30 -21.53 26.06 4.93
CA SER A 30 -20.63 24.95 4.59
C SER A 30 -19.55 25.52 3.68
N PRO A 31 -18.26 25.59 4.09
CA PRO A 31 -17.22 26.08 3.21
C PRO A 31 -17.11 25.13 2.01
N ASP A 32 -17.33 25.67 0.81
CA ASP A 32 -17.00 24.99 -0.43
C ASP A 32 -15.47 24.90 -0.52
N LEU A 33 -14.93 23.80 -0.01
CA LEU A 33 -13.49 23.49 0.02
C LEU A 33 -12.88 23.42 -1.39
N ALA A 34 -13.70 23.45 -2.46
CA ALA A 34 -13.23 23.46 -3.84
C ALA A 34 -12.68 24.82 -4.31
N ASN A 35 -12.89 25.92 -3.58
CA ASN A 35 -12.53 27.27 -4.04
C ASN A 35 -11.55 28.04 -3.14
N LEU A 36 -11.09 27.46 -2.03
CA LEU A 36 -9.99 28.01 -1.23
C LEU A 36 -8.61 27.87 -1.91
N GLU A 37 -8.50 27.13 -3.00
CA GLU A 37 -7.26 26.98 -3.79
C GLU A 37 -6.89 28.22 -4.64
N SER A 38 -7.75 29.25 -4.72
CA SER A 38 -7.60 30.30 -5.75
C SER A 38 -7.25 31.71 -5.25
N GLN A 39 -7.15 31.97 -3.93
CA GLN A 39 -6.77 33.29 -3.40
C GLN A 39 -5.48 33.37 -2.56
N ASP A 40 -4.77 32.26 -2.33
CA ASP A 40 -3.41 32.27 -1.75
C ASP A 40 -2.33 31.91 -2.79
N ASN A 41 -2.41 32.54 -3.97
CA ASN A 41 -1.31 32.54 -4.95
C ASN A 41 -0.14 33.46 -4.52
N LYS A 42 0.32 33.34 -3.27
CA LYS A 42 1.75 33.36 -3.05
C LYS A 42 2.23 31.98 -3.46
N LYS A 43 3.00 31.88 -4.54
CA LYS A 43 3.80 30.70 -4.84
C LYS A 43 4.79 30.45 -3.69
N THR A 44 4.31 29.88 -2.58
CA THR A 44 5.13 28.96 -1.81
C THR A 44 5.36 27.79 -2.75
N ASN A 45 6.56 27.72 -3.33
CA ASN A 45 7.02 26.50 -3.95
C ASN A 45 6.82 25.41 -2.89
N GLN A 46 5.80 24.57 -3.03
CA GLN A 46 5.72 23.37 -2.22
C GLN A 46 7.01 22.63 -2.50
N ASN A 47 7.82 22.41 -1.47
CA ASN A 47 9.03 21.64 -1.64
C ASN A 47 8.57 20.20 -1.88
N THR A 48 8.72 19.70 -3.10
CA THR A 48 8.32 18.35 -3.47
C THR A 48 9.56 17.57 -3.89
N ILE A 49 9.54 16.27 -3.64
CA ILE A 49 10.60 15.35 -4.07
C ILE A 49 10.34 14.90 -5.52
N GLY A 50 9.06 14.72 -5.84
CA GLY A 50 8.58 14.31 -7.15
C GLY A 50 7.40 15.18 -7.60
N LYS A 51 6.56 14.58 -8.44
CA LYS A 51 5.32 15.23 -8.87
C LYS A 51 4.28 15.05 -7.75
N ALA A 52 3.88 16.15 -7.13
CA ALA A 52 2.83 16.12 -6.10
C ALA A 52 1.49 15.62 -6.68
N ASN A 53 0.76 14.87 -5.87
CA ASN A 53 -0.59 14.36 -6.15
C ASN A 53 -0.69 13.61 -7.48
N SER A 54 0.34 12.84 -7.83
CA SER A 54 0.40 12.16 -9.13
C SER A 54 -0.07 10.71 -9.09
N GLU A 55 0.02 10.04 -7.95
CA GLU A 55 -0.39 8.65 -7.83
C GLU A 55 -1.85 8.56 -7.37
N PRO A 56 -2.71 7.77 -8.05
CA PRO A 56 -4.02 7.43 -7.51
C PRO A 56 -3.89 6.44 -6.36
N MET A 57 -4.72 6.54 -5.32
CA MET A 57 -4.66 5.62 -4.17
C MET A 57 -4.74 4.14 -4.57
N ALA A 58 -5.56 3.80 -5.57
CA ALA A 58 -5.71 2.44 -6.07
C ALA A 58 -4.47 1.86 -6.79
N SER A 59 -3.47 2.68 -7.13
CA SER A 59 -2.17 2.19 -7.65
C SER A 59 -1.13 1.95 -6.55
N VAL A 60 -1.38 2.44 -5.33
CA VAL A 60 -0.52 2.29 -4.15
C VAL A 60 -1.10 1.26 -3.19
N ILE A 61 -2.42 1.26 -3.00
CA ILE A 61 -3.17 0.27 -2.23
C ILE A 61 -3.74 -0.73 -3.23
N SER A 62 -2.91 -1.71 -3.61
CA SER A 62 -3.23 -2.69 -4.64
C SER A 62 -2.82 -4.10 -4.20
N PRO A 63 -3.42 -5.14 -4.80
CA PRO A 63 -2.97 -6.51 -4.58
C PRO A 63 -1.55 -6.68 -5.14
N TYR A 64 -0.75 -7.57 -4.55
CA TYR A 64 0.58 -7.89 -5.07
C TYR A 64 0.53 -9.00 -6.14
N GLN A 65 -0.55 -9.80 -6.16
CA GLN A 65 -0.80 -10.80 -7.19
C GLN A 65 -2.29 -10.99 -7.49
N VAL A 66 -2.55 -11.55 -8.66
CA VAL A 66 -3.89 -11.89 -9.14
C VAL A 66 -3.87 -13.32 -9.63
N VAL A 67 -4.82 -14.14 -9.18
CA VAL A 67 -4.97 -15.53 -9.62
C VAL A 67 -6.39 -15.74 -10.13
N TYR A 68 -6.53 -16.51 -11.20
CA TYR A 68 -7.80 -16.95 -11.75
C TYR A 68 -7.90 -18.46 -11.57
N SER A 69 -8.92 -18.88 -10.83
CA SER A 69 -9.34 -20.28 -10.74
C SER A 69 -10.25 -20.61 -11.91
N ASN A 70 -10.03 -21.77 -12.52
CA ASN A 70 -10.90 -22.35 -13.53
C ASN A 70 -10.90 -23.87 -13.39
N ASP A 71 -11.96 -24.42 -12.78
CA ASP A 71 -12.12 -25.87 -12.55
C ASP A 71 -10.86 -26.48 -11.89
N ASP A 72 -10.44 -25.94 -10.73
CA ASP A 72 -9.24 -26.31 -9.97
C ASP A 72 -7.90 -26.12 -10.71
N LYS A 73 -7.88 -25.35 -11.80
CA LYS A 73 -6.64 -24.91 -12.46
C LYS A 73 -6.40 -23.45 -12.16
N PHE A 74 -5.23 -23.17 -11.60
CA PHE A 74 -4.84 -21.82 -11.21
C PHE A 74 -3.88 -21.22 -12.23
N THR A 75 -4.28 -20.07 -12.76
CA THR A 75 -3.39 -19.23 -13.58
C THR A 75 -3.33 -17.85 -12.98
N GLY A 76 -2.15 -17.27 -12.86
CA GLY A 76 -1.97 -15.99 -12.18
C GLY A 76 -0.89 -15.13 -12.78
N ALA A 77 -0.73 -13.95 -12.20
CA ALA A 77 0.37 -13.04 -12.47
C ALA A 77 0.66 -12.22 -11.21
N LEU A 78 1.92 -11.85 -11.02
CA LEU A 78 2.25 -10.75 -10.12
C LEU A 78 1.64 -9.46 -10.67
N GLU A 79 1.16 -8.60 -9.78
CA GLU A 79 0.33 -7.46 -10.16
C GLU A 79 1.17 -6.37 -10.84
N THR A 80 0.84 -6.10 -12.10
CA THR A 80 1.39 -4.96 -12.84
C THR A 80 0.36 -3.83 -12.90
N ARG A 81 0.81 -2.57 -12.89
CA ARG A 81 -0.07 -1.39 -12.96
C ARG A 81 -1.14 -1.48 -14.07
N THR A 82 -0.87 -2.21 -15.15
CA THR A 82 -1.84 -2.50 -16.22
C THR A 82 -2.96 -3.44 -15.77
N ILE A 83 -2.63 -4.54 -15.09
CA ILE A 83 -3.60 -5.49 -14.52
C ILE A 83 -4.45 -4.79 -13.46
N ASN A 84 -3.84 -4.11 -12.49
CA ASN A 84 -4.59 -3.36 -11.48
C ASN A 84 -5.53 -2.32 -12.11
N ARG A 85 -5.07 -1.55 -13.12
CA ARG A 85 -5.93 -0.59 -13.81
C ARG A 85 -7.16 -1.24 -14.45
N ASN A 86 -7.02 -2.45 -15.01
CA ASN A 86 -8.16 -3.18 -15.57
C ASN A 86 -9.15 -3.60 -14.47
N ILE A 87 -8.65 -4.05 -13.32
CA ILE A 87 -9.46 -4.45 -12.16
C ILE A 87 -10.19 -3.23 -11.59
N VAL A 88 -9.45 -2.18 -11.24
CA VAL A 88 -9.98 -0.93 -10.66
C VAL A 88 -11.02 -0.31 -11.59
N LYS A 89 -10.83 -0.37 -12.91
CA LYS A 89 -11.82 0.15 -13.87
C LYS A 89 -13.19 -0.54 -13.76
N VAL A 90 -13.24 -1.81 -13.34
CA VAL A 90 -14.49 -2.55 -13.14
C VAL A 90 -15.06 -2.31 -11.74
N LEU A 91 -14.20 -2.29 -10.72
CA LEU A 91 -14.62 -2.19 -9.32
C LEU A 91 -14.95 -0.77 -8.85
N LYS A 92 -14.29 0.25 -9.43
CA LYS A 92 -14.39 1.63 -8.95
C LYS A 92 -15.76 2.25 -9.25
N ASN A 93 -16.25 3.07 -8.32
CA ASN A 93 -17.53 3.79 -8.42
C ASN A 93 -18.74 2.85 -8.59
N GLN A 94 -18.76 1.75 -7.85
CA GLN A 94 -19.85 0.77 -7.83
C GLN A 94 -20.52 0.78 -6.45
N GLU A 95 -21.68 0.14 -6.31
CA GLU A 95 -22.38 0.04 -5.04
C GLU A 95 -22.31 -1.39 -4.51
N VAL A 96 -22.19 -1.54 -3.19
CA VAL A 96 -22.45 -2.80 -2.49
C VAL A 96 -23.90 -2.79 -2.03
N GLU A 97 -24.74 -3.51 -2.76
CA GLU A 97 -26.19 -3.55 -2.55
C GLU A 97 -26.55 -4.34 -1.28
N ASP A 98 -25.79 -5.39 -1.00
CA ASP A 98 -25.99 -6.28 0.14
C ASP A 98 -24.64 -6.79 0.67
N ALA A 99 -24.46 -6.81 1.98
CA ALA A 99 -23.24 -7.30 2.63
C ALA A 99 -23.56 -8.07 3.91
N HIS A 100 -23.00 -9.28 4.03
CA HIS A 100 -23.20 -10.13 5.20
C HIS A 100 -21.92 -10.88 5.56
N GLU A 101 -21.60 -10.90 6.85
CA GLU A 101 -20.45 -11.61 7.41
C GLU A 101 -20.82 -13.05 7.77
N VAL A 102 -19.95 -13.99 7.39
CA VAL A 102 -20.05 -15.41 7.73
C VAL A 102 -18.77 -15.83 8.46
N TYR A 103 -18.94 -16.51 9.59
CA TYR A 103 -17.84 -17.05 10.39
C TYR A 103 -17.78 -18.58 10.30
N HIS A 104 -16.58 -19.11 10.10
CA HIS A 104 -16.28 -20.53 10.06
C HIS A 104 -15.26 -20.89 11.14
N ALA A 105 -15.66 -21.71 12.10
CA ALA A 105 -14.83 -22.04 13.27
C ALA A 105 -13.62 -22.96 12.99
N HIS A 106 -13.50 -23.51 11.77
CA HIS A 106 -12.44 -24.46 11.42
C HIS A 106 -11.80 -24.08 10.08
N ASN A 107 -12.25 -24.70 9.00
CA ASN A 107 -11.82 -24.38 7.65
C ASN A 107 -12.89 -23.49 7.03
N LEU A 108 -12.49 -22.38 6.43
CA LEU A 108 -13.38 -21.60 5.59
C LEU A 108 -13.75 -22.44 4.37
N PHE A 109 -15.06 -22.51 4.12
CA PHE A 109 -15.64 -23.14 2.95
C PHE A 109 -16.78 -22.22 2.50
N ILE A 110 -16.79 -21.84 1.23
CA ILE A 110 -17.79 -20.95 0.64
C ILE A 110 -18.60 -21.75 -0.37
N PRO A 111 -19.70 -22.42 0.03
CA PRO A 111 -20.45 -23.31 -0.86
C PRO A 111 -21.00 -22.62 -2.12
N GLU A 112 -21.27 -21.32 -2.04
CA GLU A 112 -21.83 -20.53 -3.13
C GLU A 112 -20.79 -19.96 -4.10
N LEU A 113 -19.50 -20.08 -3.79
CA LEU A 113 -18.42 -19.67 -4.70
C LEU A 113 -18.35 -20.68 -5.84
N SER A 114 -18.39 -20.19 -7.08
CA SER A 114 -18.18 -21.03 -8.26
C SER A 114 -16.73 -21.53 -8.35
N ASP A 115 -16.45 -22.47 -9.26
CA ASP A 115 -15.08 -22.91 -9.55
C ASP A 115 -14.28 -21.86 -10.37
N ASN A 116 -14.97 -20.81 -10.85
CA ASN A 116 -14.48 -19.78 -11.74
C ASN A 116 -14.48 -18.41 -11.06
N PHE A 117 -13.36 -18.05 -10.42
CA PHE A 117 -13.24 -16.81 -9.67
C PHE A 117 -11.84 -16.19 -9.79
N LEU A 118 -11.78 -14.87 -9.58
CA LEU A 118 -10.53 -14.13 -9.44
C LEU A 118 -10.18 -13.96 -7.96
N VAL A 119 -8.92 -14.19 -7.63
CA VAL A 119 -8.29 -13.93 -6.34
C VAL A 119 -7.44 -12.68 -6.48
N LEU A 120 -7.64 -11.71 -5.59
CA LEU A 120 -6.79 -10.54 -5.42
C LEU A 120 -6.14 -10.65 -4.04
N ASP A 121 -4.84 -10.90 -4.01
CA ASP A 121 -4.08 -11.07 -2.77
C ASP A 121 -3.34 -9.78 -2.40
N PHE A 122 -3.53 -9.35 -1.17
CA PHE A 122 -2.81 -8.25 -0.54
C PHE A 122 -1.80 -8.84 0.45
N ALA A 123 -0.65 -8.17 0.61
CA ALA A 123 0.43 -8.65 1.49
C ALA A 123 0.23 -8.24 2.96
N TYR A 124 -0.86 -7.52 3.25
CA TYR A 124 -1.15 -6.86 4.51
C TYR A 124 -2.65 -6.86 4.78
N ASP A 125 -3.01 -6.69 6.05
CA ASP A 125 -4.39 -6.62 6.50
C ASP A 125 -4.85 -5.16 6.50
N MET A 126 -6.10 -4.92 6.07
CA MET A 126 -6.66 -3.58 6.09
C MET A 126 -8.18 -3.57 6.33
N PRO A 127 -8.74 -2.48 6.88
CA PRO A 127 -10.18 -2.34 7.02
C PRO A 127 -10.91 -2.32 5.67
N LEU A 128 -11.90 -3.21 5.52
CA LEU A 128 -12.68 -3.35 4.29
C LEU A 128 -13.43 -2.07 3.92
N SER A 129 -14.02 -1.38 4.90
CA SER A 129 -14.72 -0.11 4.64
C SER A 129 -13.79 0.97 4.10
N MET A 130 -12.54 1.02 4.56
CA MET A 130 -11.53 1.94 4.05
C MET A 130 -11.20 1.63 2.60
N TYR A 131 -10.92 0.36 2.27
CA TYR A 131 -10.61 -0.03 0.89
C TYR A 131 -11.77 0.27 -0.07
N LEU A 132 -12.99 -0.15 0.28
CA LEU A 132 -14.17 0.09 -0.56
C LEU A 132 -14.44 1.60 -0.74
N GLY A 133 -14.45 2.36 0.36
CA GLY A 133 -14.80 3.78 0.34
C GLY A 133 -13.72 4.71 -0.22
N GLN A 134 -12.46 4.56 0.22
CA GLN A 134 -11.37 5.49 -0.13
C GLN A 134 -10.65 5.08 -1.42
N VAL A 135 -10.41 3.78 -1.62
CA VAL A 135 -9.64 3.29 -2.77
C VAL A 135 -10.53 3.10 -4.00
N LEU A 136 -11.67 2.43 -3.81
CA LEU A 136 -12.60 2.10 -4.88
C LEU A 136 -13.76 3.08 -5.02
N ASN A 137 -13.95 4.01 -4.08
CA ASN A 137 -15.08 4.94 -4.07
C ASN A 137 -16.43 4.20 -4.27
N MET A 138 -16.60 3.10 -3.53
CA MET A 138 -17.83 2.32 -3.50
C MET A 138 -18.68 2.74 -2.30
N ASP A 139 -19.98 2.88 -2.51
CA ASP A 139 -20.93 3.01 -1.41
C ASP A 139 -21.17 1.62 -0.83
N ALA A 140 -20.80 1.41 0.44
CA ALA A 140 -20.87 0.11 1.09
C ALA A 140 -21.14 0.27 2.59
N LYS A 141 -22.15 -0.45 3.07
CA LYS A 141 -22.48 -0.53 4.50
C LYS A 141 -21.85 -1.77 5.11
N VAL A 142 -20.53 -1.71 5.34
CA VAL A 142 -19.77 -2.79 6.00
C VAL A 142 -19.19 -2.30 7.34
N SER A 143 -18.89 -3.24 8.23
CA SER A 143 -18.29 -2.93 9.53
C SER A 143 -16.90 -2.30 9.37
N ASN A 144 -16.63 -1.22 10.12
CA ASN A 144 -15.30 -0.61 10.19
C ASN A 144 -14.24 -1.48 10.90
N LYS A 145 -14.64 -2.60 11.49
CA LYS A 145 -13.75 -3.54 12.19
C LYS A 145 -13.44 -4.79 11.36
N TYR A 146 -14.02 -4.91 10.16
CA TYR A 146 -13.77 -6.06 9.30
C TYR A 146 -12.48 -5.82 8.54
N GLU A 147 -11.45 -6.60 8.85
CA GLU A 147 -10.16 -6.60 8.16
C GLU A 147 -10.07 -7.76 7.18
N PHE A 148 -9.38 -7.51 6.08
CA PHE A 148 -9.18 -8.49 5.02
C PHE A 148 -7.83 -8.28 4.35
N ASN A 149 -7.33 -9.33 3.73
CA ASN A 149 -6.16 -9.28 2.85
C ASN A 149 -6.36 -10.05 1.54
N ARG A 150 -7.57 -10.57 1.30
CA ARG A 150 -7.93 -11.26 0.05
C ARG A 150 -9.33 -10.90 -0.39
N LEU A 151 -9.48 -10.61 -1.68
CA LEU A 151 -10.78 -10.52 -2.35
C LEU A 151 -10.94 -11.66 -3.35
N LEU A 152 -12.11 -12.29 -3.34
CA LEU A 152 -12.56 -13.18 -4.40
C LEU A 152 -13.65 -12.49 -5.20
N ILE A 153 -13.56 -12.51 -6.53
CA ILE A 153 -14.61 -12.03 -7.42
C ILE A 153 -15.12 -13.23 -8.20
N ASP A 154 -16.36 -13.63 -7.92
CA ASP A 154 -17.00 -14.74 -8.62
C ASP A 154 -17.30 -14.33 -10.08
N ALA A 155 -16.77 -15.10 -11.03
CA ALA A 155 -16.93 -14.83 -12.46
C ALA A 155 -18.15 -15.56 -13.06
N GLU A 156 -18.83 -16.42 -12.31
CA GLU A 156 -20.01 -17.17 -12.79
C GLU A 156 -21.30 -16.75 -12.08
N GLN A 157 -21.56 -15.45 -12.09
CA GLN A 157 -22.80 -14.90 -11.59
C GLN A 157 -23.78 -14.56 -12.72
N LYS A 158 -25.08 -14.76 -12.48
CA LYS A 158 -26.12 -14.55 -13.52
C LYS A 158 -26.34 -13.08 -13.86
N ASP A 159 -26.50 -12.25 -12.83
CA ASP A 159 -26.96 -10.87 -12.99
C ASP A 159 -25.84 -9.89 -12.59
N THR A 160 -25.44 -9.93 -11.32
CA THR A 160 -24.41 -9.05 -10.77
C THR A 160 -23.28 -9.80 -10.06
N ALA A 161 -22.11 -9.18 -9.99
CA ALA A 161 -20.94 -9.76 -9.38
C ALA A 161 -21.10 -9.89 -7.87
N VAL A 162 -20.67 -11.03 -7.36
CA VAL A 162 -20.52 -11.30 -5.93
C VAL A 162 -19.03 -11.27 -5.60
N ILE A 163 -18.68 -10.48 -4.59
CA ILE A 163 -17.31 -10.34 -4.10
C ILE A 163 -17.26 -10.88 -2.67
N TYR A 164 -16.23 -11.65 -2.34
CA TYR A 164 -15.97 -12.13 -0.99
C TYR A 164 -14.69 -11.51 -0.48
N ALA A 165 -14.72 -10.85 0.68
CA ALA A 165 -13.51 -10.41 1.37
C ALA A 165 -13.16 -11.39 2.48
N ILE A 166 -11.96 -11.95 2.45
CA ILE A 166 -11.50 -12.99 3.39
C ILE A 166 -10.53 -12.37 4.40
N SER A 167 -10.75 -12.65 5.69
CA SER A 167 -9.82 -12.25 6.76
C SER A 167 -8.53 -13.08 6.72
N SER A 168 -7.43 -12.54 7.24
CA SER A 168 -6.10 -13.17 7.23
C SER A 168 -6.01 -14.51 7.97
N ASP A 169 -6.81 -14.70 9.01
CA ASP A 169 -6.95 -15.97 9.72
C ASP A 169 -7.72 -17.05 8.92
N HIS A 170 -8.31 -16.67 7.78
CA HIS A 170 -9.22 -17.45 6.95
C HIS A 170 -10.41 -18.03 7.73
N HIS A 171 -10.94 -17.31 8.72
CA HIS A 171 -12.13 -17.75 9.49
C HIS A 171 -13.35 -16.87 9.27
N ARG A 172 -13.19 -15.67 8.71
CA ARG A 172 -14.30 -14.76 8.39
C ARG A 172 -14.35 -14.47 6.90
N VAL A 173 -15.56 -14.39 6.37
CA VAL A 173 -15.87 -13.94 5.02
C VAL A 173 -16.95 -12.88 5.04
N MET A 174 -16.69 -11.75 4.40
CA MET A 174 -17.71 -10.77 4.06
C MET A 174 -18.17 -11.02 2.63
N ARG A 175 -19.38 -11.55 2.47
CA ARG A 175 -20.01 -11.71 1.16
C ARG A 175 -20.70 -10.41 0.77
N MET A 176 -20.42 -9.92 -0.43
CA MET A 176 -20.93 -8.66 -0.96
C MET A 176 -21.57 -8.86 -2.33
N THR A 177 -22.86 -8.58 -2.44
CA THR A 177 -23.54 -8.44 -3.74
C THR A 177 -23.33 -7.00 -4.22
N THR A 178 -22.87 -6.82 -5.45
CA THR A 178 -22.51 -5.50 -5.99
C THR A 178 -23.43 -5.08 -7.14
N SER A 179 -23.39 -3.81 -7.51
CA SER A 179 -24.06 -3.29 -8.70
C SER A 179 -23.33 -3.63 -10.02
N ILE A 180 -22.23 -4.39 -9.96
CA ILE A 180 -21.37 -4.68 -11.11
C ILE A 180 -22.05 -5.73 -11.98
N PRO A 181 -22.38 -5.46 -13.25
CA PRO A 181 -22.93 -6.48 -14.13
C PRO A 181 -21.94 -7.62 -14.37
N SER A 182 -22.38 -8.87 -14.30
CA SER A 182 -21.50 -10.05 -14.41
C SER A 182 -20.68 -10.08 -15.70
N ASN A 183 -21.22 -9.56 -16.81
CA ASN A 183 -20.49 -9.49 -18.08
C ASN A 183 -19.22 -8.61 -18.00
N LYS A 184 -19.18 -7.60 -17.13
CA LYS A 184 -17.96 -6.79 -16.92
C LYS A 184 -16.85 -7.59 -16.23
N VAL A 185 -17.21 -8.53 -15.35
CA VAL A 185 -16.25 -9.44 -14.72
C VAL A 185 -15.70 -10.41 -15.78
N ASN A 186 -16.56 -10.95 -16.63
CA ASN A 186 -16.13 -11.80 -17.75
C ASN A 186 -15.19 -11.07 -18.72
N ASP A 187 -15.50 -9.81 -19.05
CA ASP A 187 -14.63 -8.95 -19.87
C ASP A 187 -13.29 -8.67 -19.19
N LEU A 188 -13.26 -8.53 -17.87
CA LEU A 188 -12.03 -8.37 -17.09
C LEU A 188 -11.18 -9.63 -17.18
N VAL A 189 -11.76 -10.80 -16.88
CA VAL A 189 -11.09 -12.10 -16.99
C VAL A 189 -10.51 -12.28 -18.39
N GLY A 190 -11.31 -12.01 -19.43
CA GLY A 190 -10.86 -12.10 -20.82
C GLY A 190 -9.68 -11.17 -21.17
N LYS A 191 -9.59 -9.99 -20.55
CA LYS A 191 -8.48 -9.05 -20.75
C LYS A 191 -7.19 -9.45 -20.04
N ILE A 192 -7.28 -10.04 -18.85
CA ILE A 192 -6.09 -10.38 -18.05
C ILE A 192 -5.55 -11.77 -18.40
N LYS A 193 -6.42 -12.72 -18.78
CA LYS A 193 -6.09 -14.11 -19.11
C LYS A 193 -4.87 -14.30 -20.02
N PRO A 194 -4.66 -13.48 -21.08
CA PRO A 194 -3.48 -13.60 -21.93
C PRO A 194 -2.13 -13.38 -21.23
N ASN A 195 -2.13 -12.71 -20.07
CA ASN A 195 -0.92 -12.42 -19.30
C ASN A 195 -0.71 -13.39 -18.12
N LEU A 196 -1.64 -14.33 -17.90
CA LEU A 196 -1.57 -15.26 -16.78
C LEU A 196 -0.72 -16.48 -17.14
N ILE A 197 0.06 -16.96 -16.17
CA ILE A 197 0.88 -18.17 -16.26
C ILE A 197 0.38 -19.20 -15.24
N PRO A 198 0.74 -20.50 -15.36
CA PRO A 198 0.38 -21.50 -14.36
C PRO A 198 0.91 -21.13 -12.96
N PHE A 199 0.02 -21.23 -11.96
CA PHE A 199 0.34 -21.07 -10.55
C PHE A 199 0.10 -22.39 -9.82
N ALA A 200 0.91 -22.69 -8.82
CA ALA A 200 0.73 -23.79 -7.90
C ALA A 200 -0.11 -23.33 -6.71
N ASP A 201 -0.98 -24.21 -6.24
CA ASP A 201 -1.65 -24.16 -4.95
C ASP A 201 -0.79 -24.82 -3.87
N ILE A 202 -0.54 -24.09 -2.80
CA ILE A 202 0.33 -24.51 -1.71
C ILE A 202 -0.48 -24.57 -0.43
N ILE A 203 -0.55 -25.77 0.15
CA ILE A 203 -1.25 -26.05 1.40
C ILE A 203 -0.22 -26.15 2.52
N THR A 204 -0.20 -25.19 3.44
CA THR A 204 0.72 -25.18 4.59
C THR A 204 0.06 -25.68 5.87
N ASN A 205 -1.25 -25.48 6.03
CA ASN A 205 -2.00 -25.88 7.21
C ASN A 205 -3.50 -26.11 6.88
N ARG A 206 -4.35 -26.22 7.91
CA ARG A 206 -5.79 -26.49 7.74
C ARG A 206 -6.58 -25.31 7.16
N ASN A 207 -6.09 -24.09 7.40
CA ASN A 207 -6.72 -22.86 6.94
C ASN A 207 -6.44 -22.57 5.46
N THR A 208 -5.60 -23.37 4.79
CA THR A 208 -5.23 -23.18 3.38
C THR A 208 -5.60 -24.38 2.51
N ILE A 209 -6.60 -25.17 2.90
CA ILE A 209 -7.00 -26.41 2.18
C ILE A 209 -7.99 -26.11 1.04
N ASP A 210 -8.83 -25.08 1.22
CA ASP A 210 -9.87 -24.73 0.27
C ASP A 210 -9.32 -23.83 -0.86
N ALA A 211 -9.84 -23.95 -2.07
CA ALA A 211 -9.42 -23.15 -3.23
C ALA A 211 -9.54 -21.63 -2.99
N ALA A 212 -10.49 -21.20 -2.15
CA ALA A 212 -10.63 -19.82 -1.70
C ALA A 212 -9.44 -19.32 -0.84
N THR A 213 -8.71 -20.26 -0.23
CA THR A 213 -7.73 -20.02 0.85
C THR A 213 -6.31 -20.52 0.55
N HIS A 214 -6.09 -21.13 -0.62
CA HIS A 214 -4.76 -21.61 -1.01
C HIS A 214 -3.73 -20.47 -1.02
N ILE A 215 -2.49 -20.83 -0.73
CA ILE A 215 -1.34 -19.97 -1.01
C ILE A 215 -0.98 -20.20 -2.47
N PHE A 216 -0.88 -19.13 -3.26
CA PHE A 216 -0.57 -19.24 -4.68
C PHE A 216 0.82 -18.71 -5.00
N ALA A 217 1.54 -19.43 -5.86
CA ALA A 217 2.86 -19.04 -6.34
C ALA A 217 3.08 -19.49 -7.80
N PRO A 218 3.90 -18.77 -8.62
CA PRO A 218 4.21 -19.21 -9.98
C PRO A 218 4.77 -20.64 -10.02
N GLU A 219 4.14 -21.55 -10.77
CA GLU A 219 4.54 -22.97 -10.77
C GLU A 219 5.99 -23.14 -11.24
N LYS A 220 6.33 -22.46 -12.35
CA LYS A 220 7.65 -22.46 -12.98
C LYS A 220 7.99 -21.02 -13.38
N PRO A 221 8.62 -20.23 -12.49
CA PRO A 221 9.09 -18.89 -12.84
C PRO A 221 10.06 -18.98 -14.03
N GLN A 222 9.70 -18.34 -15.15
CA GLN A 222 10.51 -18.32 -16.37
C GLN A 222 10.75 -16.89 -16.82
N HIS A 223 11.88 -16.70 -17.50
CA HIS A 223 12.24 -15.42 -18.12
C HIS A 223 12.43 -14.26 -17.13
N LEU A 224 12.76 -14.58 -15.88
CA LEU A 224 13.20 -13.59 -14.90
C LEU A 224 14.56 -13.04 -15.34
N LYS A 225 14.67 -11.71 -15.30
CA LYS A 225 15.83 -10.97 -15.74
C LYS A 225 16.45 -10.28 -14.54
N THR A 226 17.76 -10.15 -14.55
CA THR A 226 18.47 -9.27 -13.62
C THR A 226 18.47 -7.86 -14.18
N TYR A 227 18.22 -6.87 -13.34
CA TYR A 227 18.23 -5.47 -13.75
C TYR A 227 19.33 -4.69 -13.05
N ARG A 228 19.90 -3.73 -13.75
CA ARG A 228 20.83 -2.75 -13.20
C ARG A 228 20.17 -1.40 -13.14
N THR A 229 20.28 -0.74 -11.99
CA THR A 229 19.69 0.56 -11.77
C THR A 229 20.73 1.55 -11.28
N ILE A 230 20.72 2.72 -11.93
CA ILE A 230 21.45 3.91 -11.53
C ILE A 230 20.47 4.83 -10.81
N PHE A 231 20.87 5.37 -9.67
CA PHE A 231 20.02 6.22 -8.85
C PHE A 231 20.41 7.70 -8.97
N ASN A 232 19.38 8.56 -8.91
CA ASN A 232 19.53 9.97 -8.56
C ASN A 232 19.31 10.13 -7.05
N HIS A 233 19.78 11.25 -6.52
CA HIS A 233 19.66 11.58 -5.10
C HIS A 233 18.53 12.57 -4.82
N ILE A 234 17.78 12.32 -3.76
CA ILE A 234 16.77 13.21 -3.18
C ILE A 234 17.48 14.09 -2.15
N SER A 235 17.46 15.41 -2.35
CA SER A 235 18.20 16.30 -1.45
C SER A 235 17.66 16.26 -0.01
N VAL A 236 18.59 16.27 0.94
CA VAL A 236 18.24 16.33 2.37
C VAL A 236 17.54 17.64 2.72
N GLU A 237 17.89 18.71 2.01
CA GLU A 237 17.25 20.02 2.14
C GLU A 237 15.77 19.95 1.74
N THR A 238 15.43 19.27 0.64
CA THR A 238 14.04 19.04 0.24
C THR A 238 13.31 18.24 1.29
N MET A 239 13.89 17.14 1.79
CA MET A 239 13.29 16.35 2.87
C MET A 239 13.03 17.18 4.12
N ASN A 240 14.04 17.93 4.57
CA ASN A 240 13.90 18.78 5.73
C ASN A 240 12.82 19.84 5.54
N SER A 241 12.71 20.41 4.34
CA SER A 241 11.70 21.45 4.06
C SER A 241 10.27 20.93 3.93
N ILE A 242 10.09 19.61 3.77
CA ILE A 242 8.78 18.93 3.81
C ILE A 242 8.40 18.60 5.25
N LEU A 243 9.37 18.10 6.02
CA LEU A 243 9.11 17.51 7.34
C LEU A 243 9.23 18.53 8.48
N PHE A 244 10.03 19.59 8.28
CA PHE A 244 10.19 20.69 9.21
C PHE A 244 9.53 21.95 8.64
N ASN A 245 8.63 22.55 9.42
CA ASN A 245 7.97 23.81 9.08
C ASN A 245 8.86 25.06 9.34
N ASP A 246 10.09 24.86 9.80
CA ASP A 246 11.02 25.93 10.18
C ASP A 246 12.47 25.48 9.96
N SER A 247 13.41 26.41 10.14
CA SER A 247 14.85 26.20 10.08
C SER A 247 15.30 25.10 11.04
N VAL A 248 16.25 24.29 10.59
CA VAL A 248 16.84 23.19 11.37
C VAL A 248 18.24 23.53 11.86
N VAL A 249 18.57 23.05 13.06
CA VAL A 249 19.95 22.99 13.55
C VAL A 249 20.60 21.73 13.00
N VAL A 250 21.80 21.87 12.43
CA VAL A 250 22.53 20.78 11.79
C VAL A 250 23.73 20.36 12.64
N ARG A 251 23.88 19.05 12.86
CA ARG A 251 25.04 18.45 13.55
C ARG A 251 25.53 17.24 12.77
N SER A 252 26.74 17.33 12.23
CA SER A 252 27.37 16.22 11.51
C SER A 252 28.43 15.54 12.38
N THR A 253 28.46 14.21 12.33
CA THR A 253 29.48 13.39 12.99
C THR A 253 30.59 13.04 12.01
N LYS A 254 31.78 12.69 12.52
CA LYS A 254 32.90 12.24 11.68
C LYS A 254 32.61 10.92 10.93
N SER A 255 31.61 10.16 11.36
CA SER A 255 31.22 8.87 10.77
C SER A 255 30.26 9.00 9.59
N GLY A 256 29.94 10.21 9.12
CA GLY A 256 29.05 10.45 7.98
C GLY A 256 27.58 10.67 8.33
N ASN A 257 27.17 10.36 9.57
CA ASN A 257 25.80 10.60 10.01
C ASN A 257 25.58 12.09 10.33
N THR A 258 24.51 12.66 9.79
CA THR A 258 24.08 14.03 10.08
C THR A 258 22.72 14.03 10.75
N THR A 259 22.59 14.82 11.81
CA THR A 259 21.34 15.05 12.53
C THR A 259 20.83 16.46 12.25
N TYR A 260 19.54 16.55 11.98
CA TYR A 260 18.80 17.79 11.78
C TYR A 260 17.72 17.84 12.84
N ASN A 261 17.60 18.94 13.58
CA ASN A 261 16.54 19.04 14.58
C ASN A 261 16.10 20.48 14.78
N ASN A 262 14.85 20.65 15.20
CA ASN A 262 14.31 21.92 15.67
C ASN A 262 13.44 21.65 16.90
N ASN A 263 12.54 22.57 17.24
CA ASN A 263 11.64 22.39 18.38
C ASN A 263 10.51 21.37 18.11
N THR A 264 10.26 20.99 16.86
CA THR A 264 9.14 20.14 16.48
C THR A 264 9.54 18.69 16.20
N GLY A 265 10.78 18.43 15.78
CA GLY A 265 11.21 17.10 15.39
C GLY A 265 12.71 16.90 15.33
N VAL A 266 13.10 15.66 15.03
CA VAL A 266 14.48 15.25 14.77
C VAL A 266 14.53 14.37 13.52
N ALA A 267 15.53 14.58 12.68
CA ALA A 267 15.87 13.73 11.56
C ALA A 267 17.33 13.31 11.58
N THR A 268 17.60 12.12 11.08
CA THR A 268 18.94 11.60 10.86
C THR A 268 19.10 11.19 9.41
N TYR A 269 20.21 11.57 8.80
CA TYR A 269 20.64 11.09 7.51
C TYR A 269 21.93 10.29 7.67
N ASP A 270 21.88 9.03 7.25
CA ASP A 270 23.03 8.12 7.15
C ASP A 270 23.54 8.17 5.72
N SER A 271 24.66 8.84 5.48
CA SER A 271 25.23 8.98 4.14
C SER A 271 25.83 7.69 3.58
N LYS A 272 26.12 6.70 4.42
CA LYS A 272 26.65 5.41 3.95
C LYS A 272 25.51 4.56 3.39
N ASN A 273 24.39 4.54 4.11
CA ASN A 273 23.22 3.76 3.73
C ASN A 273 22.22 4.57 2.91
N GLU A 274 22.42 5.87 2.69
CA GLU A 274 21.48 6.75 1.96
C GLU A 274 20.09 6.83 2.62
N LEU A 275 20.00 6.55 3.91
CA LEU A 275 18.74 6.48 4.66
C LEU A 275 18.49 7.78 5.41
N TYR A 276 17.30 8.33 5.21
CA TYR A 276 16.78 9.46 5.96
C TYR A 276 15.64 8.98 6.86
N ARG A 277 15.68 9.35 8.14
CA ARG A 277 14.64 9.05 9.12
C ARG A 277 14.27 10.30 9.88
N TYR A 278 12.98 10.60 9.96
CA TYR A 278 12.40 11.69 10.73
C TYR A 278 11.44 11.16 11.79
N MET A 279 11.44 11.84 12.93
CA MET A 279 10.52 11.62 14.04
C MET A 279 10.02 12.98 14.53
N ASN A 280 8.70 13.11 14.60
CA ASN A 280 8.02 14.26 15.16
C ASN A 280 8.02 14.13 16.68
N LEU A 281 8.57 15.13 17.37
CA LEU A 281 8.63 15.18 18.84
C LEU A 281 7.44 15.94 19.45
N SER A 282 6.56 16.50 18.62
CA SER A 282 5.39 17.29 19.05
C SER A 282 4.11 16.46 19.16
N GLU A 283 4.10 15.25 18.61
CA GLU A 283 3.02 14.29 18.84
C GLU A 283 3.19 13.68 20.24
N ASP A 284 2.08 13.46 20.95
CA ASP A 284 2.12 12.62 22.16
C ASP A 284 2.68 11.25 21.77
N GLU A 285 3.40 10.58 22.68
CA GLU A 285 4.28 9.42 22.44
C GLU A 285 3.63 8.16 21.78
N SER A 286 2.38 8.24 21.30
CA SER A 286 1.67 7.13 20.65
C SER A 286 1.44 7.37 19.16
N LYS A 287 2.02 6.48 18.34
CA LYS A 287 1.58 6.22 16.97
C LYS A 287 0.09 5.82 16.96
N SER A 288 -0.66 6.30 15.98
CA SER A 288 -2.04 5.88 15.71
C SER A 288 -2.06 4.43 15.26
N LYS A 289 -2.97 3.65 15.87
CA LYS A 289 -3.23 2.25 15.51
C LYS A 289 -4.50 2.09 14.68
N ASN A 290 -5.16 3.20 14.34
CA ASN A 290 -6.42 3.19 13.61
C ASN A 290 -6.12 3.13 12.11
N MET A 291 -6.02 1.92 11.52
CA MET A 291 -5.71 1.76 10.09
C MET A 291 -6.78 2.35 9.15
N LEU A 292 -8.01 2.54 9.64
CA LEU A 292 -9.07 3.20 8.88
C LEU A 292 -8.69 4.64 8.50
N GLU A 293 -7.98 5.33 9.39
CA GLU A 293 -7.52 6.71 9.19
C GLU A 293 -6.05 6.78 8.81
N THR A 294 -5.22 5.88 9.33
CA THR A 294 -3.76 5.90 9.16
C THR A 294 -3.38 5.65 7.70
N ILE A 295 -3.93 4.62 7.07
CA ILE A 295 -3.63 4.27 5.67
C ILE A 295 -3.92 5.43 4.69
N PRO A 296 -5.13 6.04 4.67
CA PRO A 296 -5.38 7.17 3.78
C PRO A 296 -4.54 8.40 4.15
N SER A 297 -4.31 8.67 5.44
CA SER A 297 -3.53 9.85 5.87
C SER A 297 -2.06 9.76 5.46
N THR A 298 -1.43 8.58 5.60
CA THR A 298 -0.05 8.37 5.16
C THR A 298 0.06 8.40 3.64
N PHE A 299 -0.91 7.84 2.92
CA PHE A 299 -0.98 7.96 1.46
C PHE A 299 -1.03 9.44 1.04
N ASP A 300 -1.96 10.21 1.60
CA ASP A 300 -2.15 11.62 1.25
C ASP A 300 -0.89 12.44 1.55
N PHE A 301 -0.26 12.23 2.71
CA PHE A 301 0.97 12.90 3.08
C PHE A 301 2.11 12.62 2.09
N ILE A 302 2.32 11.35 1.74
CA ILE A 302 3.38 10.96 0.81
C ILE A 302 3.09 11.52 -0.58
N ASN A 303 1.85 11.38 -1.07
CA ASN A 303 1.47 11.80 -2.41
C ASN A 303 1.50 13.32 -2.57
N ALA A 304 1.05 14.08 -1.57
CA ALA A 304 1.05 15.55 -1.57
C ALA A 304 2.46 16.14 -1.77
N HIS A 305 3.50 15.44 -1.34
CA HIS A 305 4.90 15.86 -1.50
C HIS A 305 5.63 15.15 -2.65
N GLY A 306 4.90 14.35 -3.45
CA GLY A 306 5.46 13.57 -4.55
C GLY A 306 6.44 12.51 -4.08
N GLY A 307 6.21 11.95 -2.88
CA GLY A 307 7.09 10.99 -2.23
C GLY A 307 7.08 9.59 -2.85
N PHE A 308 6.08 9.24 -3.66
CA PHE A 308 6.11 8.02 -4.47
C PHE A 308 7.00 8.27 -5.71
N THR A 309 8.32 8.23 -5.49
CA THR A 309 9.33 8.57 -6.51
C THR A 309 9.55 7.49 -7.54
N ASP A 310 9.13 6.26 -7.19
CA ASP A 310 9.17 5.02 -7.95
C ASP A 310 7.81 4.31 -7.77
N ASP A 311 7.64 3.09 -8.26
CA ASP A 311 6.43 2.29 -8.03
C ASP A 311 6.42 1.74 -6.60
N PHE A 312 6.01 2.57 -5.64
CA PHE A 312 5.82 2.18 -4.24
C PHE A 312 4.36 1.81 -3.99
N ARG A 313 4.14 0.71 -3.27
CA ARG A 313 2.82 0.20 -2.91
C ARG A 313 2.81 -0.22 -1.45
N LEU A 314 1.69 -0.03 -0.76
CA LEU A 314 1.52 -0.54 0.60
C LEU A 314 1.73 -2.05 0.57
N PHE A 315 2.54 -2.56 1.48
CA PHE A 315 2.96 -3.97 1.48
C PHE A 315 2.92 -4.61 2.85
N ASP A 316 2.97 -3.80 3.91
CA ASP A 316 2.86 -4.25 5.29
C ASP A 316 2.18 -3.18 6.16
N THR A 317 1.38 -3.64 7.12
CA THR A 317 0.68 -2.86 8.13
C THR A 317 0.86 -3.55 9.48
N ASP A 318 1.35 -2.81 10.47
CA ASP A 318 1.45 -3.29 11.84
C ASP A 318 0.44 -2.55 12.71
N ASP A 319 -0.69 -3.19 12.99
CA ASP A 319 -1.77 -2.64 13.81
C ASP A 319 -1.35 -2.47 15.28
N GLU A 320 -0.35 -3.21 15.75
CA GLU A 320 0.14 -3.09 17.12
C GLU A 320 1.05 -1.87 17.28
N SER A 321 1.95 -1.61 16.33
CA SER A 321 2.85 -0.46 16.40
C SER A 321 2.31 0.78 15.69
N GLY A 322 1.34 0.67 14.78
CA GLY A 322 0.86 1.75 13.93
C GLY A 322 1.80 2.11 12.78
N GLU A 323 2.73 1.22 12.43
CA GLU A 323 3.69 1.42 11.34
C GLU A 323 3.20 0.81 10.03
N LEU A 324 3.44 1.52 8.93
CA LEU A 324 3.11 1.11 7.58
C LEU A 324 4.37 1.08 6.75
N THR A 325 4.53 0.04 5.93
CA THR A 325 5.63 -0.07 4.98
C THR A 325 5.11 -0.07 3.55
N TYR A 326 5.56 0.92 2.78
CA TYR A 326 5.38 0.95 1.34
C TYR A 326 6.63 0.36 0.68
N GLN A 327 6.46 -0.75 -0.04
CA GLN A 327 7.53 -1.47 -0.73
C GLN A 327 7.66 -0.96 -2.17
N MET A 328 8.88 -0.80 -2.65
CA MET A 328 9.18 -0.55 -4.06
C MET A 328 8.93 -1.81 -4.89
N PHE A 329 8.36 -1.63 -6.08
CA PHE A 329 8.12 -2.67 -7.07
C PHE A 329 8.89 -2.36 -8.35
N LEU A 330 9.43 -3.39 -8.97
CA LEU A 330 10.00 -3.34 -10.31
C LEU A 330 9.21 -4.25 -11.23
N ASN A 331 8.54 -3.67 -12.24
CA ASN A 331 7.73 -4.41 -13.20
C ASN A 331 6.65 -5.31 -12.55
N GLY A 332 6.08 -4.87 -11.42
CA GLY A 332 5.08 -5.63 -10.66
C GLY A 332 5.65 -6.67 -9.68
N VAL A 333 6.96 -6.71 -9.49
CA VAL A 333 7.64 -7.61 -8.55
C VAL A 333 8.17 -6.80 -7.36
N PRO A 334 7.89 -7.17 -6.09
CA PRO A 334 8.40 -6.46 -4.93
C PRO A 334 9.93 -6.54 -4.86
N VAL A 335 10.57 -5.44 -4.48
CA VAL A 335 12.03 -5.34 -4.36
C VAL A 335 12.41 -5.31 -2.88
N PHE A 336 13.12 -6.32 -2.40
CA PHE A 336 13.57 -6.43 -1.02
C PHE A 336 15.03 -6.01 -0.87
N ASN A 337 15.38 -5.48 0.29
CA ASN A 337 16.74 -5.08 0.63
C ASN A 337 16.94 -5.11 2.14
N GLU A 338 18.05 -5.68 2.60
CA GLU A 338 18.38 -5.80 4.03
C GLU A 338 18.59 -4.43 4.73
N ASN A 339 18.91 -3.37 3.98
CA ASN A 339 19.14 -2.02 4.49
C ASN A 339 17.93 -1.09 4.28
N ASN A 340 16.73 -1.62 4.01
CA ASN A 340 15.51 -0.83 3.82
C ASN A 340 15.59 0.23 2.69
N LEU A 341 16.47 0.02 1.71
CA LEU A 341 16.65 0.96 0.59
C LEU A 341 15.44 1.02 -0.34
N SER A 342 14.67 -0.07 -0.38
CA SER A 342 13.52 -0.25 -1.25
C SER A 342 12.18 0.01 -0.55
N THR A 343 12.18 0.61 0.65
CA THR A 343 10.98 0.83 1.46
C THR A 343 10.80 2.29 1.86
N ILE A 344 9.55 2.71 2.02
CA ILE A 344 9.16 3.92 2.77
C ILE A 344 8.41 3.43 4.00
N GLN A 345 8.96 3.70 5.18
CA GLN A 345 8.36 3.37 6.48
C GLN A 345 7.73 4.62 7.08
N VAL A 346 6.49 4.50 7.54
CA VAL A 346 5.74 5.67 8.00
C VAL A 346 4.79 5.30 9.14
N ALA A 347 4.60 6.23 10.08
CA ALA A 347 3.58 6.13 11.10
C ALA A 347 2.84 7.46 11.25
N TRP A 348 1.55 7.40 11.53
CA TRP A 348 0.71 8.56 11.79
C TRP A 348 0.55 8.79 13.30
N GLY A 349 0.42 10.04 13.73
CA GLY A 349 0.15 10.45 15.10
C GLY A 349 -1.31 10.91 15.27
N GLU A 350 -1.55 11.76 16.27
CA GLU A 350 -2.87 12.37 16.46
C GLU A 350 -3.10 13.51 15.46
N LYS A 351 -2.06 14.32 15.21
CA LYS A 351 -2.18 15.58 14.45
C LYS A 351 -1.46 15.57 13.10
N GLY A 352 -0.70 14.52 12.79
CA GLY A 352 0.03 14.44 11.54
C GLY A 352 1.00 13.28 11.48
N ILE A 353 2.01 13.42 10.63
CA ILE A 353 3.09 12.44 10.49
C ILE A 353 3.85 12.29 11.82
N PHE A 354 3.93 11.06 12.33
CA PHE A 354 4.69 10.75 13.55
C PHE A 354 6.14 10.40 13.20
N SER A 355 6.33 9.47 12.27
CA SER A 355 7.65 9.09 11.77
C SER A 355 7.62 8.87 10.27
N TYR A 356 8.73 9.21 9.61
CA TYR A 356 8.90 9.03 8.17
C TYR A 356 10.34 8.62 7.85
N GLY A 357 10.51 7.42 7.29
CA GLY A 357 11.79 6.83 6.95
C GLY A 357 11.83 6.38 5.50
N ARG A 358 12.90 6.70 4.78
CA ARG A 358 13.10 6.25 3.40
C ARG A 358 14.55 6.34 2.96
N SER A 359 14.88 5.64 1.88
CA SER A 359 16.05 5.94 1.08
C SER A 359 15.90 7.30 0.36
N LEU A 360 17.01 8.02 0.25
CA LEU A 360 17.15 9.19 -0.61
C LEU A 360 17.59 8.85 -2.03
N LEU A 361 17.59 7.55 -2.37
CA LEU A 361 17.79 7.08 -3.74
C LEU A 361 16.46 7.06 -4.49
N LYS A 362 16.48 7.54 -5.72
CA LYS A 362 15.38 7.50 -6.68
C LYS A 362 15.88 6.88 -7.97
N SER A 363 15.18 5.89 -8.53
CA SER A 363 15.65 5.26 -9.77
C SER A 363 15.69 6.27 -10.90
N ASN A 364 16.83 6.36 -11.58
CA ASN A 364 17.00 7.21 -12.76
C ASN A 364 16.82 6.38 -14.03
N ILE A 365 17.68 5.36 -14.18
CA ILE A 365 17.71 4.48 -15.33
C ILE A 365 17.78 3.05 -14.82
N THR A 366 16.89 2.20 -15.31
CA THR A 366 16.92 0.76 -15.05
C THR A 366 17.02 0.03 -16.38
N ILE A 367 18.04 -0.81 -16.53
CA ILE A 367 18.30 -1.58 -17.75
C ILE A 367 18.35 -3.07 -17.46
N ASP A 368 17.97 -3.87 -18.44
CA ASP A 368 18.25 -5.30 -18.44
C ASP A 368 19.77 -5.49 -18.43
N SER A 369 20.26 -6.31 -17.49
CA SER A 369 21.71 -6.54 -17.32
C SER A 369 22.30 -7.30 -18.50
N GLY A 370 21.47 -7.93 -19.34
CA GLY A 370 21.91 -8.74 -20.48
C GLY A 370 22.58 -10.06 -20.08
N GLU A 371 22.56 -10.38 -18.79
CA GLU A 371 23.03 -11.64 -18.23
C GLU A 371 22.06 -12.78 -18.58
N GLU A 372 22.54 -14.03 -18.48
CA GLU A 372 21.65 -15.16 -18.68
C GLU A 372 20.48 -15.12 -17.70
N LYS A 373 19.29 -15.49 -18.18
CA LYS A 373 18.08 -15.53 -17.37
C LYS A 373 18.31 -16.43 -16.15
N GLU A 374 18.15 -15.86 -14.96
CA GLU A 374 18.25 -16.59 -13.70
C GLU A 374 17.20 -17.72 -13.65
N LYS A 375 17.65 -18.91 -13.29
CA LYS A 375 16.80 -20.09 -13.18
C LYS A 375 16.46 -20.34 -11.72
N LEU A 376 15.24 -19.94 -11.35
CA LEU A 376 14.70 -20.27 -10.04
C LEU A 376 14.09 -21.68 -10.03
N PRO A 377 14.16 -22.41 -8.89
CA PRO A 377 13.42 -23.65 -8.73
C PRO A 377 11.91 -23.41 -8.89
N GLY A 378 11.17 -24.45 -9.29
CA GLY A 378 9.70 -24.39 -9.33
C GLY A 378 9.09 -24.31 -7.93
N ALA A 379 7.87 -23.81 -7.84
CA ALA A 379 7.16 -23.63 -6.56
C ALA A 379 7.09 -24.93 -5.74
N GLU A 380 6.84 -26.08 -6.37
CA GLU A 380 6.79 -27.37 -5.68
C GLU A 380 8.13 -27.79 -5.07
N THR A 381 9.25 -27.46 -5.72
CA THR A 381 10.59 -27.71 -5.17
C THR A 381 10.84 -26.82 -3.95
N VAL A 382 10.48 -25.53 -4.02
CA VAL A 382 10.58 -24.60 -2.89
C VAL A 382 9.73 -25.09 -1.73
N ARG A 383 8.46 -25.41 -1.99
CA ARG A 383 7.49 -25.95 -1.02
C ARG A 383 8.02 -27.21 -0.35
N SER A 384 8.50 -28.18 -1.13
CA SER A 384 9.04 -29.44 -0.61
C SER A 384 10.27 -29.22 0.25
N ASN A 385 11.18 -28.33 -0.14
CA ASN A 385 12.37 -28.03 0.65
C ASN A 385 12.02 -27.37 1.99
N LEU A 386 11.10 -26.40 1.99
CA LEU A 386 10.62 -25.73 3.20
C LEU A 386 9.92 -26.72 4.14
N ALA A 387 9.06 -27.60 3.61
CA ALA A 387 8.33 -28.59 4.40
C ALA A 387 9.24 -29.67 5.02
N ASN A 388 10.37 -29.98 4.37
CA ASN A 388 11.34 -30.97 4.84
C ASN A 388 12.46 -30.36 5.70
N ASN A 389 12.49 -29.05 5.89
CA ASN A 389 13.51 -28.38 6.69
C ASN A 389 13.12 -28.44 8.19
N PRO A 390 13.90 -29.12 9.05
CA PRO A 390 13.55 -29.30 10.46
C PRO A 390 13.59 -28.01 11.28
N SER A 391 14.19 -26.93 10.77
CA SER A 391 14.27 -25.63 11.44
C SER A 391 13.12 -24.69 11.10
N ILE A 392 12.20 -25.11 10.22
CA ILE A 392 11.08 -24.29 9.74
C ILE A 392 9.76 -24.96 10.15
N ASP A 393 8.90 -24.24 10.86
CA ASP A 393 7.51 -24.68 11.02
C ASP A 393 6.73 -24.32 9.76
N PHE A 394 6.61 -25.27 8.84
CA PHE A 394 5.94 -25.07 7.56
C PHE A 394 4.53 -24.47 7.67
N LYS A 395 3.84 -24.67 8.81
CA LYS A 395 2.50 -24.14 9.06
C LYS A 395 2.45 -22.63 9.26
N LYS A 396 3.58 -22.01 9.64
CA LYS A 396 3.73 -20.55 9.83
C LYS A 396 3.96 -19.79 8.52
N ILE A 397 4.12 -20.50 7.41
CA ILE A 397 4.22 -19.88 6.09
C ILE A 397 2.83 -19.44 5.64
N THR A 398 2.69 -18.14 5.38
CA THR A 398 1.44 -17.51 4.93
C THR A 398 1.48 -17.20 3.44
N ASN A 399 2.62 -16.81 2.89
CA ASN A 399 2.75 -16.43 1.48
C ASN A 399 4.09 -16.86 0.89
N ILE A 400 4.11 -17.12 -0.42
CA ILE A 400 5.33 -17.44 -1.20
C ILE A 400 5.24 -16.69 -2.53
N THR A 401 6.25 -15.89 -2.88
CA THR A 401 6.25 -15.09 -4.09
C THR A 401 7.65 -14.95 -4.69
N ILE A 402 7.73 -14.43 -5.92
CA ILE A 402 8.98 -13.96 -6.50
C ILE A 402 9.19 -12.50 -6.09
N GLY A 403 10.39 -12.18 -5.64
CA GLY A 403 10.86 -10.83 -5.35
C GLY A 403 12.18 -10.55 -6.06
N TYR A 404 12.59 -9.28 -6.10
CA TYR A 404 13.95 -8.90 -6.43
C TYR A 404 14.73 -8.61 -5.15
N THR A 405 15.90 -9.22 -5.00
CA THR A 405 16.89 -8.83 -3.99
C THR A 405 17.73 -7.70 -4.57
N MET A 406 17.65 -6.50 -3.99
CA MET A 406 18.51 -5.37 -4.32
C MET A 406 19.87 -5.54 -3.65
N LYS A 407 20.90 -5.70 -4.46
CA LYS A 407 22.30 -5.80 -4.02
C LYS A 407 23.05 -4.56 -4.45
N ASP A 408 23.77 -3.94 -3.52
CA ASP A 408 24.75 -2.92 -3.88
C ASP A 408 25.89 -3.59 -4.67
N ARG A 409 26.33 -2.95 -5.76
CA ARG A 409 27.66 -3.23 -6.28
C ARG A 409 28.63 -2.28 -5.59
N GLU A 410 29.60 -2.86 -4.90
CA GLU A 410 30.75 -2.08 -4.42
C GLU A 410 31.43 -1.42 -5.60
N GLU A 411 31.82 -0.16 -5.38
CA GLU A 411 32.48 0.75 -6.30
C GLU A 411 33.61 0.05 -7.06
N ASP A 412 33.44 -0.24 -8.35
CA ASP A 412 34.58 -0.07 -9.24
C ASP A 412 34.88 1.44 -9.18
N ASP A 413 36.08 1.81 -8.72
CA ASP A 413 36.61 3.15 -8.36
C ASP A 413 36.38 4.30 -9.38
N MET A 414 35.61 4.08 -10.45
CA MET A 414 35.31 5.02 -11.52
C MET A 414 33.83 5.47 -11.60
N GLU A 415 32.91 4.87 -10.84
CA GLU A 415 31.49 5.26 -10.87
C GLU A 415 31.12 6.22 -9.72
N VAL A 416 30.85 7.48 -10.06
CA VAL A 416 30.44 8.55 -9.12
C VAL A 416 28.99 8.35 -8.62
N GLN A 417 28.27 7.36 -9.14
CA GLN A 417 26.84 7.14 -8.85
C GLN A 417 26.64 5.74 -8.26
N ARG A 418 25.87 5.66 -7.17
CA ARG A 418 25.50 4.38 -6.56
C ARG A 418 24.67 3.56 -7.55
N ASN A 419 25.10 2.33 -7.75
CA ASN A 419 24.48 1.39 -8.66
C ASN A 419 24.08 0.13 -7.90
N SER A 420 22.89 -0.39 -8.21
CA SER A 420 22.41 -1.64 -7.63
C SER A 420 21.94 -2.61 -8.69
N GLU A 421 22.03 -3.89 -8.33
CA GLU A 421 21.60 -5.02 -9.14
C GLU A 421 20.37 -5.66 -8.47
N TYR A 422 19.29 -5.81 -9.23
CA TYR A 422 18.07 -6.47 -8.81
C TYR A 422 18.08 -7.91 -9.31
N VAL A 423 18.33 -8.83 -8.39
CA VAL A 423 18.44 -10.27 -8.69
C VAL A 423 17.15 -10.97 -8.29
N PRO A 424 16.46 -11.67 -9.21
CA PRO A 424 15.21 -12.36 -8.88
C PRO A 424 15.46 -13.51 -7.90
N GLN A 425 14.59 -13.66 -6.91
CA GLN A 425 14.68 -14.71 -5.89
C GLN A 425 13.28 -15.06 -5.36
N TRP A 426 13.14 -16.26 -4.80
CA TRP A 426 11.95 -16.62 -4.03
C TRP A 426 11.95 -15.92 -2.67
N TYR A 427 10.79 -15.40 -2.27
CA TYR A 427 10.54 -14.81 -0.97
C TYR A 427 9.38 -15.54 -0.30
N VAL A 428 9.51 -15.79 0.99
CA VAL A 428 8.56 -16.55 1.81
C VAL A 428 8.19 -15.69 3.01
N GLN A 429 6.89 -15.44 3.18
CA GLN A 429 6.40 -14.81 4.40
C GLN A 429 6.23 -15.87 5.48
N TYR A 430 6.95 -15.70 6.58
CA TYR A 430 7.00 -16.64 7.69
C TYR A 430 6.83 -15.86 8.99
N ASP A 431 5.76 -16.16 9.75
CA ASP A 431 5.45 -15.50 11.02
C ASP A 431 5.30 -13.96 10.88
N GLY A 432 4.74 -13.51 9.76
CA GLY A 432 4.52 -12.09 9.43
C GLY A 432 5.63 -11.46 8.58
N GLU A 433 6.85 -11.97 8.67
CA GLU A 433 8.03 -11.35 8.05
C GLU A 433 8.44 -12.01 6.72
N TRP A 434 8.96 -11.22 5.78
CA TRP A 434 9.41 -11.71 4.48
C TRP A 434 10.89 -12.09 4.50
N TYR A 435 11.18 -13.36 4.15
CA TYR A 435 12.54 -13.87 4.07
C TYR A 435 12.88 -14.35 2.66
N ALA A 436 14.10 -14.09 2.25
CA ALA A 436 14.62 -14.64 1.00
C ALA A 436 14.83 -16.16 1.16
N TYR A 437 14.32 -16.95 0.22
CA TYR A 437 14.56 -18.38 0.18
C TYR A 437 15.95 -18.66 -0.41
N GLU A 438 16.76 -19.42 0.33
CA GLU A 438 18.12 -19.77 -0.07
C GLU A 438 18.47 -21.17 0.42
N ASN A 439 19.02 -22.01 -0.46
CA ASN A 439 19.54 -23.35 -0.12
C ASN A 439 18.59 -24.24 0.70
N GLY A 440 17.27 -24.17 0.44
CA GLY A 440 16.27 -24.97 1.15
C GLY A 440 15.84 -24.41 2.51
N GLY A 441 16.28 -23.20 2.87
CA GLY A 441 15.87 -22.49 4.08
C GLY A 441 15.48 -21.04 3.81
N LEU A 442 15.29 -20.31 4.91
CA LEU A 442 15.03 -18.87 4.92
C LEU A 442 16.30 -18.14 5.37
N LYS A 443 16.74 -17.15 4.60
CA LYS A 443 17.88 -16.31 4.94
C LYS A 443 17.45 -15.28 5.99
N SER A 444 18.13 -15.28 7.14
CA SER A 444 17.90 -14.38 8.28
C SER A 444 18.43 -12.97 8.05
#